data_AF-A0A9X3BN88-F1
#
_entry.id   AF-A0A9X3BN88-F1
#
_cell.length_a   1.000
_cell.length_b   1.000
_cell.length_c   1.000
_cell.angle_alpha   90.00
_cell.angle_beta   90.00
_cell.angle_gamma   90.00
#
_symmetry.space_group_name_H-M   'P 1'
#
loop_
_entity.id
_entity.type
_entity.pdbx_description
1 polymer ?
#
loop_
_entity_poly.entity_id
_entity_poly.type
_entity_poly.pdbx_seq_one_letter_code
_entity_poly.pdbx_strand_id
1 'polypeptide(L)'
;MTRGLLASNINVDGVMAGSNPRVAADMFKKATDFDPGICDAWLARIVAGDDSVHVVQAAWDARESYGWEIQRLNLRGTAFRPMVSDGVFLRLEITSRDSLRAALAVALIREQQFAKADALLADAAPADPFDVDSHVYARGLLQFQTKRWPDVLAAFSTDRVWRLPIYGAAASAMAATALASLGVFEDGYRRAQKAVESDLLPAAAVIGLYTQAMCLRHLDKADDANQLLRRAYSRDSQFTPAREALDDQTIRLVLTSPEAIESRTNPWDPDSAPTKEAAEAAKHSAQAGKLLAE
;
A
#
# COMPACT_ATOMS: atom_id res chain seq x y z
N MET A 1 0.91 30.69 4.26
CA MET A 1 0.52 29.87 3.10
C MET A 1 1.17 30.30 1.78
N THR A 2 0.85 31.48 1.21
CA THR A 2 1.33 31.94 -0.12
C THR A 2 2.84 31.86 -0.35
N ARG A 3 3.67 32.31 0.61
CA ARG A 3 5.14 32.21 0.49
C ARG A 3 5.64 30.77 0.39
N GLY A 4 4.97 29.83 1.05
CA GLY A 4 5.31 28.40 0.95
C GLY A 4 4.95 27.86 -0.43
N LEU A 5 3.76 28.20 -0.96
CA LEU A 5 3.33 27.79 -2.30
C LEU A 5 4.29 28.27 -3.39
N LEU A 6 4.67 29.56 -3.34
CA LEU A 6 5.64 30.13 -4.28
C LEU A 6 7.03 29.50 -4.15
N ALA A 7 7.40 28.95 -3.00
CA ALA A 7 8.65 28.22 -2.80
C ALA A 7 8.55 26.74 -3.21
N SER A 8 7.34 26.20 -3.33
CA SER A 8 7.02 24.87 -3.86
C SER A 8 6.79 24.87 -5.37
N ASN A 9 7.24 25.90 -6.10
CA ASN A 9 7.01 26.05 -7.53
C ASN A 9 5.50 26.12 -7.93
N ILE A 10 4.64 26.58 -7.02
CA ILE A 10 3.21 26.77 -7.25
C ILE A 10 2.91 28.27 -7.38
N ASN A 11 2.45 28.67 -8.56
CA ASN A 11 2.08 30.06 -8.83
C ASN A 11 0.82 30.44 -8.04
N VAL A 12 0.80 31.66 -7.53
CA VAL A 12 -0.35 32.24 -6.79
C VAL A 12 -0.58 33.64 -7.33
N ASP A 13 -1.82 33.96 -7.72
CA ASP A 13 -2.24 35.29 -8.19
C ASP A 13 -1.32 35.91 -9.27
N GLY A 14 -0.81 35.07 -10.19
CA GLY A 14 0.06 35.51 -11.29
C GLY A 14 1.52 35.78 -10.90
N VAL A 15 1.90 35.59 -9.63
CA VAL A 15 3.31 35.66 -9.20
C VAL A 15 4.02 34.36 -9.58
N MET A 16 5.12 34.50 -10.34
CA MET A 16 5.99 33.38 -10.72
C MET A 16 6.68 32.78 -9.50
N ALA A 17 6.54 31.46 -9.36
CA ALA A 17 7.14 30.70 -8.29
C ALA A 17 8.63 30.43 -8.51
N GLY A 18 9.36 30.24 -7.41
CA GLY A 18 10.71 29.69 -7.39
C GLY A 18 10.71 28.30 -6.74
N SER A 19 11.83 27.60 -6.80
CA SER A 19 12.00 26.32 -6.11
C SER A 19 12.93 26.48 -4.91
N ASN A 20 12.38 26.38 -3.70
CA ASN A 20 13.13 26.32 -2.46
C ASN A 20 12.40 25.44 -1.42
N PRO A 21 12.64 24.11 -1.45
CA PRO A 21 11.94 23.15 -0.60
C PRO A 21 12.05 23.44 0.90
N ARG A 22 13.22 23.90 1.36
CA ARG A 22 13.44 24.23 2.77
C ARG A 22 12.56 25.40 3.22
N VAL A 23 12.52 26.46 2.42
CA VAL A 23 11.65 27.62 2.72
C VAL A 23 10.18 27.23 2.66
N ALA A 24 9.78 26.38 1.70
CA ALA A 24 8.42 25.87 1.63
C ALA A 24 8.03 25.12 2.92
N ALA A 25 8.85 24.16 3.34
CA ALA A 25 8.63 23.39 4.56
C ALA A 25 8.52 24.29 5.81
N ASP A 26 9.44 25.25 5.98
CA ASP A 26 9.42 26.18 7.10
C ASP A 26 8.14 27.06 7.11
N MET A 27 7.70 27.52 5.94
CA MET A 27 6.51 28.37 5.83
C MET A 27 5.22 27.59 6.08
N PHE A 28 5.12 26.35 5.61
CA PHE A 28 3.95 25.51 5.87
C PHE A 28 3.91 25.03 7.32
N LYS A 29 5.06 24.70 7.92
CA LYS A 29 5.14 24.41 9.35
C LYS A 29 4.64 25.58 10.19
N LYS A 30 5.11 26.80 9.92
CA LYS A 30 4.60 28.00 10.61
C LYS A 30 3.11 28.22 10.42
N ALA A 31 2.57 27.89 9.25
CA ALA A 31 1.13 28.00 8.99
C ALA A 31 0.33 27.00 9.83
N THR A 32 0.76 25.75 9.90
CA THR A 32 0.10 24.71 10.71
C THR A 32 0.27 24.93 12.21
N ASP A 33 1.39 25.52 12.64
CA ASP A 33 1.62 25.88 14.05
C ASP A 33 0.73 27.06 14.47
N PHE A 34 0.46 27.99 13.55
CA PHE A 34 -0.40 29.16 13.80
C PHE A 34 -1.89 28.79 13.83
N ASP A 35 -2.35 27.97 12.87
CA ASP A 35 -3.72 27.49 12.82
C ASP A 35 -3.76 26.00 12.41
N PRO A 36 -3.79 25.08 13.39
CA PRO A 36 -3.89 23.64 13.14
C PRO A 36 -5.20 23.21 12.50
N GLY A 37 -6.24 24.06 12.52
CA GLY A 37 -7.57 23.75 11.99
C GLY A 37 -7.70 23.85 10.48
N ILE A 38 -6.64 24.28 9.78
CA ILE A 38 -6.63 24.46 8.33
C ILE A 38 -6.06 23.21 7.64
N CYS A 39 -6.94 22.37 7.11
CA CYS A 39 -6.59 21.13 6.39
C CYS A 39 -5.59 21.40 5.25
N ASP A 40 -5.86 22.42 4.44
CA ASP A 40 -5.04 22.72 3.26
C ASP A 40 -3.60 23.15 3.62
N ALA A 41 -3.37 23.67 4.83
CA ALA A 41 -2.03 23.97 5.32
C ALA A 41 -1.24 22.68 5.61
N TRP A 42 -1.90 21.65 6.14
CA TRP A 42 -1.32 20.31 6.30
C TRP A 42 -1.09 19.63 4.96
N LEU A 43 -2.05 19.71 4.03
CA LEU A 43 -1.86 19.21 2.66
C LEU A 43 -0.67 19.88 1.96
N ALA A 44 -0.41 21.16 2.25
CA ALA A 44 0.76 21.86 1.72
C ALA A 44 2.09 21.33 2.28
N ARG A 45 2.11 20.87 3.53
CA ARG A 45 3.28 20.16 4.08
C ARG A 45 3.54 18.85 3.33
N ILE A 46 2.49 18.12 2.97
CA ILE A 46 2.59 16.92 2.12
C ILE A 46 3.18 17.28 0.74
N VAL A 47 2.71 18.37 0.12
CA VAL A 47 3.28 18.88 -1.15
C VAL A 47 4.76 19.25 -1.00
N ALA A 48 5.19 19.76 0.16
CA ALA A 48 6.59 20.02 0.47
C ALA A 48 7.41 18.77 0.83
N GLY A 49 6.79 17.58 0.84
CA GLY A 49 7.45 16.29 1.05
C GLY A 49 7.31 15.69 2.45
N ASP A 50 6.52 16.31 3.35
CA ASP A 50 6.23 15.75 4.68
C ASP A 50 4.92 14.95 4.62
N ASP A 51 5.02 13.70 4.18
CA ASP A 51 3.90 12.73 4.13
C ASP A 51 3.87 11.82 5.38
N SER A 52 4.43 12.28 6.50
CA SER A 52 4.44 11.53 7.75
C SER A 52 3.03 11.26 8.27
N VAL A 53 2.83 10.13 8.97
CA VAL A 53 1.50 9.77 9.52
C VAL A 53 0.93 10.88 10.40
N HIS A 54 1.78 11.60 11.13
CA HIS A 54 1.39 12.75 11.94
C HIS A 54 0.77 13.87 11.09
N VAL A 55 1.41 14.26 9.99
CA VAL A 55 0.91 15.34 9.12
C VAL A 55 -0.38 14.92 8.41
N VAL A 56 -0.44 13.69 7.90
CA VAL A 56 -1.65 13.20 7.22
C VAL A 56 -2.81 13.05 8.21
N GLN A 57 -2.54 12.61 9.44
CA GLN A 57 -3.54 12.55 10.52
C GLN A 57 -4.03 13.97 10.89
N ALA A 58 -3.13 14.93 11.05
CA ALA A 58 -3.51 16.30 11.35
C ALA A 58 -4.36 16.93 10.22
N ALA A 59 -4.04 16.63 8.96
CA ALA A 59 -4.89 17.01 7.82
C ALA A 59 -6.28 16.38 7.92
N TRP A 60 -6.36 15.08 8.27
CA TRP A 60 -7.63 14.38 8.48
C TRP A 60 -8.42 14.94 9.66
N ASP A 61 -7.78 15.30 10.77
CA ASP A 61 -8.43 15.89 11.93
C ASP A 61 -9.03 17.27 11.58
N ALA A 62 -8.35 18.02 10.71
CA ALA A 62 -8.79 19.31 10.18
C ALA A 62 -9.73 19.22 8.96
N ARG A 63 -10.13 18.03 8.51
CA ARG A 63 -10.84 17.76 7.23
C ARG A 63 -12.08 18.61 6.92
N GLU A 64 -12.71 19.21 7.93
CA GLU A 64 -13.88 20.07 7.71
C GLU A 64 -13.54 21.37 6.96
N SER A 65 -12.28 21.81 7.03
CA SER A 65 -11.77 22.98 6.28
C SER A 65 -11.13 22.60 4.93
N TYR A 66 -11.28 21.36 4.48
CA TYR A 66 -10.72 20.87 3.22
C TYR A 66 -11.15 21.76 2.04
N GLY A 67 -10.17 22.24 1.26
CA GLY A 67 -10.36 23.03 0.06
C GLY A 67 -10.62 24.52 0.28
N TRP A 68 -10.76 24.99 1.52
CA TRP A 68 -11.06 26.40 1.83
C TRP A 68 -9.93 27.34 1.39
N GLU A 69 -8.67 27.02 1.69
CA GLU A 69 -7.52 27.82 1.29
C GLU A 69 -7.26 27.69 -0.21
N ILE A 70 -7.42 26.48 -0.76
CA ILE A 70 -7.26 26.22 -2.20
C ILE A 70 -8.21 27.10 -3.00
N GLN A 71 -9.47 27.20 -2.55
CA GLN A 71 -10.45 28.07 -3.17
C GLN A 71 -10.13 29.56 -2.94
N ARG A 72 -9.78 29.95 -1.72
CA ARG A 72 -9.48 31.36 -1.39
C ARG A 72 -8.29 31.91 -2.17
N LEU A 73 -7.27 31.08 -2.41
CA LEU A 73 -6.05 31.41 -3.15
C LEU A 73 -6.15 31.09 -4.65
N ASN A 74 -7.34 30.71 -5.13
CA ASN A 74 -7.63 30.36 -6.52
C ASN A 74 -6.62 29.39 -7.16
N LEU A 75 -6.23 28.34 -6.41
CA LEU A 75 -5.22 27.38 -6.84
C LEU A 75 -5.74 26.33 -7.84
N ARG A 76 -6.86 26.62 -8.52
CA ARG A 76 -7.46 25.72 -9.51
C ARG A 76 -6.50 25.55 -10.70
N GLY A 77 -6.25 24.31 -11.09
CA GLY A 77 -5.34 24.00 -12.21
C GLY A 77 -3.84 24.21 -11.90
N THR A 78 -3.46 24.43 -10.64
CA THR A 78 -2.06 24.51 -10.21
C THR A 78 -1.45 23.12 -9.98
N ALA A 79 -0.12 23.07 -9.79
CA ALA A 79 0.60 21.84 -9.42
C ALA A 79 0.38 21.42 -7.95
N PHE A 80 -0.60 21.97 -7.22
CA PHE A 80 -0.94 21.56 -5.86
C PHE A 80 -1.55 20.16 -5.85
N ARG A 81 -0.69 19.15 -5.71
CA ARG A 81 -1.05 17.73 -5.76
C ARG A 81 -0.45 17.02 -4.55
N PRO A 82 -1.08 17.11 -3.37
CA PRO A 82 -0.64 16.35 -2.20
C PRO A 82 -0.71 14.85 -2.50
N MET A 83 0.40 14.15 -2.31
CA MET A 83 0.48 12.70 -2.53
C MET A 83 1.16 12.02 -1.34
N VAL A 84 0.60 10.91 -0.88
CA VAL A 84 1.14 10.12 0.23
C VAL A 84 1.66 8.79 -0.29
N SER A 85 2.90 8.45 0.03
CA SER A 85 3.50 7.17 -0.37
C SER A 85 2.93 6.01 0.45
N ASP A 86 2.60 4.92 -0.22
CA ASP A 86 2.24 3.67 0.45
C ASP A 86 3.47 2.89 0.96
N GLY A 87 4.68 3.33 0.61
CA GLY A 87 5.95 2.73 0.97
C GLY A 87 6.33 1.48 0.16
N VAL A 88 5.53 1.08 -0.83
CA VAL A 88 5.73 -0.16 -1.61
C VAL A 88 5.68 0.11 -3.12
N PHE A 89 4.60 0.72 -3.61
CA PHE A 89 4.31 0.86 -5.03
C PHE A 89 3.89 2.27 -5.40
N LEU A 90 2.84 2.78 -4.75
CA LEU A 90 2.09 3.94 -5.21
C LEU A 90 2.27 5.14 -4.29
N ARG A 91 2.07 6.32 -4.86
CA ARG A 91 1.74 7.51 -4.11
C ARG A 91 0.28 7.87 -4.39
N LEU A 92 -0.55 7.84 -3.37
CA LEU A 92 -1.98 8.14 -3.47
C LEU A 92 -2.15 9.65 -3.47
N GLU A 93 -2.73 10.18 -4.54
CA GLU A 93 -3.09 11.59 -4.62
C GLU A 93 -4.35 11.88 -3.80
N ILE A 94 -4.32 12.99 -3.08
CA ILE A 94 -5.45 13.47 -2.30
C ILE A 94 -6.19 14.52 -3.12
N THR A 95 -7.39 14.17 -3.58
CA THR A 95 -8.26 15.02 -4.41
C THR A 95 -9.62 15.30 -3.75
N SER A 96 -9.93 14.60 -2.66
CA SER A 96 -11.18 14.67 -1.92
C SER A 96 -10.94 14.28 -0.45
N ARG A 97 -11.98 14.40 0.38
CA ARG A 97 -11.93 13.88 1.77
C ARG A 97 -11.83 12.35 1.79
N ASP A 98 -12.43 11.65 0.83
CA ASP A 98 -12.35 10.19 0.77
C ASP A 98 -10.97 9.69 0.33
N SER A 99 -10.33 10.35 -0.64
CA SER A 99 -8.93 10.05 -0.97
C SER A 99 -7.96 10.49 0.15
N LEU A 100 -8.25 11.55 0.91
CA LEU A 100 -7.50 11.88 2.14
C LEU A 100 -7.58 10.76 3.17
N ARG A 101 -8.77 10.17 3.35
CA ARG A 101 -8.96 9.02 4.25
C ARG A 101 -8.18 7.80 3.79
N ALA A 102 -8.21 7.47 2.50
CA ALA A 102 -7.39 6.40 1.94
C ALA A 102 -5.88 6.68 2.08
N ALA A 103 -5.46 7.94 1.88
CA ALA A 103 -4.08 8.38 2.07
C ALA A 103 -3.62 8.25 3.53
N LEU A 104 -4.47 8.59 4.50
CA LEU A 104 -4.18 8.36 5.92
C LEU A 104 -4.09 6.86 6.24
N ALA A 105 -4.98 6.04 5.68
CA ALA A 105 -4.94 4.60 5.88
C ALA A 105 -3.61 4.00 5.37
N VAL A 106 -3.12 4.40 4.20
CA VAL A 106 -1.80 3.91 3.71
C VAL A 106 -0.63 4.41 4.55
N ALA A 107 -0.69 5.64 5.07
CA ALA A 107 0.32 6.13 6.01
C ALA A 107 0.33 5.32 7.33
N LEU A 108 -0.85 4.98 7.85
CA LEU A 108 -0.99 4.11 9.03
C LEU A 108 -0.48 2.69 8.78
N ILE A 109 -0.76 2.13 7.60
CA ILE A 109 -0.27 0.81 7.17
C ILE A 109 1.26 0.80 7.11
N ARG A 110 1.87 1.85 6.54
CA ARG A 110 3.33 2.02 6.46
C ARG A 110 4.00 2.04 7.83
N GLU A 111 3.33 2.63 8.82
CA GLU A 111 3.77 2.67 10.23
C GLU A 111 3.26 1.46 11.06
N GLN A 112 2.74 0.42 10.41
CA GLN A 112 2.24 -0.82 11.02
C GLN A 112 1.11 -0.62 12.04
N GLN A 113 0.39 0.51 11.97
CA GLN A 113 -0.80 0.78 12.78
C GLN A 113 -2.06 0.16 12.14
N PHE A 114 -2.00 -1.14 11.86
CA PHE A 114 -2.97 -1.87 11.04
C PHE A 114 -4.40 -1.79 11.56
N ALA A 115 -4.62 -1.96 12.87
CA ALA A 115 -5.95 -1.88 13.47
C ALA A 115 -6.60 -0.50 13.29
N LYS A 116 -5.82 0.59 13.33
CA LYS A 116 -6.34 1.94 13.08
C LYS A 116 -6.66 2.16 11.62
N ALA A 117 -5.82 1.65 10.71
CA ALA A 117 -6.07 1.73 9.28
C ALA A 117 -7.35 0.96 8.90
N ASP A 118 -7.55 -0.23 9.46
CA ASP A 118 -8.76 -1.03 9.26
C ASP A 118 -10.01 -0.29 9.72
N ALA A 119 -10.00 0.23 10.96
CA ALA A 119 -11.12 1.00 11.50
C ALA A 119 -11.47 2.22 10.64
N LEU A 120 -10.45 2.95 10.15
CA LEU A 120 -10.63 4.11 9.27
C LEU A 120 -11.23 3.75 7.91
N LEU A 121 -10.85 2.59 7.35
CA LEU A 121 -11.37 2.10 6.09
C LEU A 121 -12.77 1.46 6.25
N ALA A 122 -13.11 0.95 7.43
CA ALA A 122 -14.43 0.37 7.70
C ALA A 122 -15.55 1.41 7.84
N ASP A 123 -15.23 2.64 8.23
CA ASP A 123 -16.19 3.69 8.61
C ASP A 123 -17.18 4.08 7.49
N ALA A 124 -16.72 4.19 6.24
CA ALA A 124 -17.59 4.52 5.09
C ALA A 124 -17.00 4.07 3.74
N ALA A 125 -17.82 3.51 2.86
CA ALA A 125 -17.40 3.32 1.47
C ALA A 125 -17.56 4.62 0.67
N PRO A 126 -16.56 5.06 -0.10
CA PRO A 126 -16.72 6.23 -0.98
C PRO A 126 -17.72 5.95 -2.10
N ALA A 127 -18.47 6.98 -2.51
CA ALA A 127 -19.41 6.90 -3.62
C ALA A 127 -18.77 7.29 -4.97
N ASP A 128 -17.79 8.19 -4.96
CA ASP A 128 -17.10 8.61 -6.18
C ASP A 128 -16.22 7.45 -6.72
N PRO A 129 -16.36 7.06 -8.00
CA PRO A 129 -15.62 5.93 -8.54
C PRO A 129 -14.09 6.06 -8.54
N PHE A 130 -13.51 7.27 -8.55
CA PHE A 130 -12.06 7.45 -8.40
C PHE A 130 -11.62 7.21 -6.95
N ASP A 131 -12.42 7.66 -6.00
CA ASP A 131 -12.17 7.42 -4.58
C ASP A 131 -12.36 5.94 -4.21
N VAL A 132 -13.29 5.21 -4.86
CA VAL A 132 -13.45 3.76 -4.73
C VAL A 132 -12.17 3.01 -5.05
N ASP A 133 -11.46 3.36 -6.12
CA ASP A 133 -10.20 2.69 -6.49
C ASP A 133 -9.13 2.89 -5.40
N SER A 134 -8.94 4.12 -4.92
CA SER A 134 -7.96 4.41 -3.86
C SER A 134 -8.30 3.69 -2.54
N HIS A 135 -9.59 3.63 -2.19
CA HIS A 135 -10.08 2.95 -1.00
C HIS A 135 -9.88 1.43 -1.09
N VAL A 136 -10.24 0.80 -2.21
CA VAL A 136 -10.05 -0.64 -2.41
C VAL A 136 -8.57 -0.99 -2.44
N TYR A 137 -7.75 -0.13 -3.07
CA TYR A 137 -6.31 -0.29 -3.05
C TYR A 137 -5.76 -0.28 -1.62
N ALA A 138 -6.12 0.72 -0.80
CA ALA A 138 -5.69 0.81 0.59
C ALA A 138 -6.13 -0.41 1.41
N ARG A 139 -7.36 -0.91 1.20
CA ARG A 139 -7.83 -2.15 1.84
C ARG A 139 -7.00 -3.36 1.42
N GLY A 140 -6.76 -3.56 0.12
CA GLY A 140 -5.95 -4.69 -0.33
C GLY A 140 -4.49 -4.60 0.10
N LEU A 141 -3.92 -3.39 0.18
CA LEU A 141 -2.58 -3.14 0.71
C LEU A 141 -2.47 -3.51 2.19
N LEU A 142 -3.47 -3.16 3.01
CA LEU A 142 -3.53 -3.56 4.42
C LEU A 142 -3.42 -5.08 4.55
N GLN A 143 -4.27 -5.80 3.80
CA GLN A 143 -4.28 -7.26 3.82
C GLN A 143 -2.97 -7.87 3.31
N PHE A 144 -2.34 -7.22 2.32
CA PHE A 144 -1.06 -7.64 1.77
C PHE A 144 0.07 -7.51 2.79
N GLN A 145 0.14 -6.38 3.49
CA GLN A 145 1.16 -6.13 4.53
C GLN A 145 1.01 -7.08 5.72
N THR A 146 -0.22 -7.47 6.06
CA THR A 146 -0.50 -8.43 7.14
C THR A 146 -0.58 -9.87 6.64
N LYS A 147 -0.12 -10.16 5.41
CA LYS A 147 -0.08 -11.51 4.81
C LYS A 147 -1.41 -12.27 4.89
N ARG A 148 -2.53 -11.56 4.72
CA ARG A 148 -3.88 -12.12 4.69
C ARG A 148 -4.28 -12.41 3.24
N TRP A 149 -3.63 -13.42 2.67
CA TRP A 149 -3.67 -13.69 1.22
C TRP A 149 -5.08 -13.89 0.64
N PRO A 150 -6.02 -14.61 1.28
CA PRO A 150 -7.39 -14.70 0.77
C PRO A 150 -8.06 -13.33 0.65
N ASP A 151 -7.88 -12.47 1.64
CA ASP A 151 -8.45 -11.12 1.65
C ASP A 151 -7.81 -10.21 0.59
N VAL A 152 -6.50 -10.40 0.28
CA VAL A 152 -5.83 -9.74 -0.86
C VAL A 152 -6.50 -10.13 -2.18
N LEU A 153 -6.78 -11.42 -2.38
CA LEU A 153 -7.40 -11.92 -3.61
C LEU A 153 -8.85 -11.44 -3.74
N ALA A 154 -9.59 -11.36 -2.64
CA ALA A 154 -10.93 -10.78 -2.62
C ALA A 154 -10.91 -9.28 -2.99
N ALA A 155 -9.96 -8.51 -2.46
CA ALA A 155 -9.81 -7.09 -2.79
C ALA A 155 -9.38 -6.87 -4.25
N PHE A 156 -8.49 -7.73 -4.75
CA PHE A 156 -7.87 -7.62 -6.07
C PHE A 156 -8.34 -8.72 -7.03
N SER A 157 -9.66 -8.85 -7.17
CA SER A 157 -10.27 -9.80 -8.10
C SER A 157 -9.85 -9.55 -9.56
N THR A 158 -9.89 -10.59 -10.37
CA THR A 158 -9.56 -10.52 -11.82
C THR A 158 -10.57 -9.69 -12.60
N ASP A 159 -11.83 -9.67 -12.14
CA ASP A 159 -12.94 -9.01 -12.83
C ASP A 159 -12.98 -7.49 -12.56
N ARG A 160 -12.17 -7.01 -11.61
CA ARG A 160 -12.08 -5.59 -11.29
C ARG A 160 -11.38 -4.82 -12.40
N VAL A 161 -12.09 -3.86 -12.97
CA VAL A 161 -11.54 -2.86 -13.88
C VAL A 161 -11.10 -1.64 -13.07
N TRP A 162 -9.80 -1.35 -13.13
CA TRP A 162 -9.20 -0.18 -12.49
C TRP A 162 -9.24 1.02 -13.43
N ARG A 163 -9.65 2.19 -12.93
CA ARG A 163 -9.69 3.42 -13.71
C ARG A 163 -8.30 3.94 -14.02
N LEU A 164 -7.42 3.90 -13.03
CA LEU A 164 -6.00 4.19 -13.22
C LEU A 164 -5.24 2.86 -13.37
N PRO A 165 -4.61 2.59 -14.53
CA PRO A 165 -3.93 1.32 -14.77
C PRO A 165 -2.81 1.00 -13.77
N ILE A 166 -2.22 2.03 -13.14
CA ILE A 166 -1.17 1.87 -12.13
C ILE A 166 -1.65 1.10 -10.89
N TYR A 167 -2.90 1.31 -10.44
CA TYR A 167 -3.51 0.50 -9.38
C TYR A 167 -3.65 -0.95 -9.83
N GLY A 168 -4.05 -1.16 -11.08
CA GLY A 168 -4.19 -2.50 -11.66
C GLY A 168 -2.87 -3.26 -11.73
N ALA A 169 -1.75 -2.59 -12.01
CA ALA A 169 -0.43 -3.19 -12.01
C ALA A 169 0.02 -3.58 -10.59
N ALA A 170 -0.12 -2.66 -9.62
CA ALA A 170 0.20 -2.92 -8.21
C ALA A 170 -0.65 -4.06 -7.63
N ALA A 171 -1.97 -4.02 -7.86
CA ALA A 171 -2.90 -5.06 -7.44
C ALA A 171 -2.56 -6.42 -8.08
N SER A 172 -2.08 -6.45 -9.33
CA SER A 172 -1.65 -7.68 -9.98
C SER A 172 -0.40 -8.30 -9.34
N ALA A 173 0.59 -7.47 -9.00
CA ALA A 173 1.80 -7.92 -8.30
C ALA A 173 1.46 -8.48 -6.90
N MET A 174 0.60 -7.79 -6.15
CA MET A 174 0.16 -8.25 -4.82
C MET A 174 -0.69 -9.53 -4.90
N ALA A 175 -1.65 -9.61 -5.82
CA ALA A 175 -2.48 -10.80 -6.02
C ALA A 175 -1.66 -12.01 -6.47
N ALA A 176 -0.67 -11.81 -7.35
CA ALA A 176 0.24 -12.88 -7.75
C ALA A 176 1.06 -13.42 -6.57
N THR A 177 1.57 -12.51 -5.73
CA THR A 177 2.32 -12.87 -4.53
C THR A 177 1.44 -13.61 -3.51
N ALA A 178 0.18 -13.20 -3.37
CA ALA A 178 -0.81 -13.90 -2.54
C ALA A 178 -1.07 -15.33 -3.04
N LEU A 179 -1.30 -15.52 -4.35
CA LEU A 179 -1.46 -16.85 -4.96
C LEU A 179 -0.22 -17.73 -4.73
N ALA A 180 0.98 -17.19 -5.00
CA ALA A 180 2.23 -17.91 -4.82
C ALA A 180 2.47 -18.31 -3.36
N SER A 181 2.13 -17.44 -2.41
CA SER A 181 2.25 -17.71 -0.97
C SER A 181 1.25 -18.75 -0.45
N LEU A 182 0.14 -18.94 -1.17
CA LEU A 182 -0.85 -20.00 -0.92
C LEU A 182 -0.55 -21.29 -1.68
N GLY A 183 0.59 -21.37 -2.39
CA GLY A 183 0.98 -22.56 -3.16
C GLY A 183 0.30 -22.70 -4.53
N VAL A 184 -0.45 -21.70 -4.99
CA VAL A 184 -1.14 -21.71 -6.29
C VAL A 184 -0.21 -21.13 -7.37
N PHE A 185 0.86 -21.87 -7.68
CA PHE A 185 2.00 -21.32 -8.42
C PHE A 185 1.72 -20.97 -9.88
N GLU A 186 0.97 -21.81 -10.61
CA GLU A 186 0.67 -21.57 -12.03
C GLU A 186 -0.20 -20.32 -12.21
N ASP A 187 -1.24 -20.17 -11.39
CA ASP A 187 -2.09 -18.98 -11.40
C ASP A 187 -1.34 -17.76 -10.88
N GLY A 188 -0.50 -17.90 -9.85
CA GLY A 188 0.41 -16.85 -9.39
C GLY A 188 1.32 -16.34 -10.50
N TYR A 189 1.93 -17.26 -11.26
CA TYR A 189 2.78 -16.92 -12.41
C TYR A 189 2.01 -16.13 -13.48
N ARG A 190 0.81 -16.59 -13.84
CA ARG A 190 -0.05 -15.93 -14.82
C ARG A 190 -0.53 -14.56 -14.33
N ARG A 191 -0.94 -14.47 -13.06
CA ARG A 191 -1.43 -13.24 -12.43
C ARG A 191 -0.35 -12.17 -12.38
N ALA A 192 0.93 -12.54 -12.26
CA ALA A 192 2.02 -11.58 -12.27
C ALA A 192 2.24 -10.90 -13.63
N GLN A 193 1.81 -11.51 -14.74
CA GLN A 193 2.13 -11.06 -16.10
C GLN A 193 1.75 -9.60 -16.36
N LYS A 194 0.55 -9.18 -15.92
CA LYS A 194 0.09 -7.79 -16.07
C LYS A 194 0.99 -6.78 -15.34
N ALA A 195 1.58 -7.16 -14.20
CA ALA A 195 2.54 -6.30 -13.52
C ALA A 195 3.90 -6.26 -14.26
N VAL A 196 4.37 -7.41 -14.73
CA VAL A 196 5.65 -7.56 -15.45
C VAL A 196 5.66 -6.78 -16.77
N GLU A 197 4.55 -6.75 -17.48
CA GLU A 197 4.39 -6.03 -18.76
C GLU A 197 4.09 -4.54 -18.59
N SER A 198 3.84 -4.06 -17.37
CA SER A 198 3.48 -2.66 -17.15
C SER A 198 4.72 -1.78 -17.00
N ASP A 199 4.93 -0.86 -17.94
CA ASP A 199 5.96 0.18 -17.81
C ASP A 199 5.54 1.34 -16.90
N LEU A 200 4.27 1.38 -16.47
CA LEU A 200 3.72 2.44 -15.62
C LEU A 200 4.19 2.35 -14.17
N LEU A 201 4.61 1.16 -13.73
CA LEU A 201 5.00 0.89 -12.35
C LEU A 201 6.18 -0.09 -12.30
N PRO A 202 7.43 0.40 -12.51
CA PRO A 202 8.61 -0.45 -12.53
C PRO A 202 8.79 -1.33 -11.29
N ALA A 203 8.45 -0.82 -10.10
CA ALA A 203 8.52 -1.58 -8.86
C ALA A 203 7.59 -2.82 -8.87
N ALA A 204 6.38 -2.70 -9.41
CA ALA A 204 5.48 -3.85 -9.55
C ALA A 204 5.99 -4.86 -10.59
N ALA A 205 6.67 -4.42 -11.64
CA ALA A 205 7.29 -5.32 -12.61
C ALA A 205 8.42 -6.14 -11.96
N VAL A 206 9.25 -5.53 -11.10
CA VAL A 206 10.31 -6.22 -10.34
C VAL A 206 9.70 -7.28 -9.41
N ILE A 207 8.68 -6.90 -8.62
CA ILE A 207 7.97 -7.85 -7.76
C ILE A 207 7.31 -8.97 -8.58
N GLY A 208 6.67 -8.64 -9.71
CA GLY A 208 6.07 -9.62 -10.60
C GLY A 208 7.09 -10.64 -11.13
N LEU A 209 8.25 -10.18 -11.60
CA LEU A 209 9.33 -11.04 -12.08
C LEU A 209 9.87 -11.95 -10.97
N TYR A 210 10.10 -11.40 -9.78
CA TYR A 210 10.53 -12.17 -8.62
C TYR A 210 9.49 -13.24 -8.25
N THR A 211 8.21 -12.89 -8.18
CA THR A 211 7.12 -13.82 -7.88
C THR A 211 7.02 -14.92 -8.94
N GLN A 212 7.12 -14.58 -10.23
CA GLN A 212 7.16 -15.58 -11.31
C GLN A 212 8.34 -16.53 -11.16
N ALA A 213 9.54 -16.00 -10.85
CA ALA A 213 10.73 -16.83 -10.64
C ALA A 213 10.54 -17.79 -9.46
N MET A 214 9.97 -17.31 -8.36
CA MET A 214 9.70 -18.12 -7.18
C MET A 214 8.65 -19.21 -7.45
N CYS A 215 7.60 -18.90 -8.22
CA CYS A 215 6.67 -19.92 -8.69
C CYS A 215 7.39 -21.01 -9.51
N LEU A 216 8.26 -20.61 -10.44
CA LEU A 216 9.02 -21.55 -11.27
C LEU A 216 9.96 -22.44 -10.45
N ARG A 217 10.58 -21.93 -9.37
CA ARG A 217 11.36 -22.77 -8.45
C ARG A 217 10.51 -23.87 -7.81
N HIS A 218 9.31 -23.53 -7.36
CA HIS A 218 8.36 -24.50 -6.79
C HIS A 218 7.79 -25.48 -7.81
N LEU A 219 7.90 -25.17 -9.10
CA LEU A 219 7.55 -26.06 -10.21
C LEU A 219 8.77 -26.81 -10.80
N ASP A 220 9.90 -26.82 -10.07
CA ASP A 220 11.17 -27.46 -10.46
C ASP A 220 11.76 -26.98 -11.80
N LYS A 221 11.47 -25.72 -12.17
CA LYS A 221 11.99 -25.02 -13.36
C LYS A 221 13.04 -23.99 -12.96
N ALA A 222 14.13 -24.45 -12.32
CA ALA A 222 15.15 -23.59 -11.74
C ALA A 222 15.89 -22.71 -12.76
N ASP A 223 16.15 -23.22 -13.96
CA ASP A 223 16.84 -22.47 -15.01
C ASP A 223 16.01 -21.29 -15.51
N ASP A 224 14.71 -21.51 -15.77
CA ASP A 224 13.77 -20.45 -16.16
C ASP A 224 13.61 -19.43 -15.02
N ALA A 225 13.55 -19.89 -13.77
CA ALA A 225 13.51 -19.02 -12.60
C ALA A 225 14.74 -18.09 -12.55
N ASN A 226 15.95 -18.62 -12.77
CA ASN A 226 17.18 -17.83 -12.75
C ASN A 226 17.21 -16.76 -13.86
N GLN A 227 16.62 -17.03 -15.02
CA GLN A 227 16.47 -16.01 -16.07
C GLN A 227 15.57 -14.84 -15.62
N LEU A 228 14.45 -15.15 -14.96
CA LEU A 228 13.54 -14.12 -14.43
C LEU A 228 14.17 -13.33 -13.27
N LEU A 229 14.93 -13.98 -12.39
CA LEU A 229 15.66 -13.29 -11.32
C LEU A 229 16.73 -12.35 -11.87
N ARG A 230 17.48 -12.75 -12.90
CA ARG A 230 18.43 -11.85 -13.60
C ARG A 230 17.71 -10.65 -14.21
N ARG A 231 16.53 -10.85 -14.80
CA ARG A 231 15.71 -9.74 -15.32
C ARG A 231 15.23 -8.80 -14.20
N ALA A 232 14.83 -9.33 -13.05
CA ALA A 232 14.45 -8.53 -11.89
C ALA A 232 15.64 -7.71 -11.38
N TYR A 233 16.80 -8.34 -11.19
CA TYR A 233 18.03 -7.69 -10.75
C TYR A 233 18.53 -6.61 -11.73
N SER A 234 18.43 -6.86 -13.04
CA SER A 234 18.79 -5.87 -14.06
C SER A 234 17.86 -4.65 -14.05
N ARG A 235 16.59 -4.82 -13.65
CA ARG A 235 15.63 -3.71 -13.52
C ARG A 235 15.84 -2.92 -12.24
N ASP A 236 16.16 -3.59 -11.15
CA ASP A 236 16.47 -2.97 -9.87
C ASP A 236 17.56 -3.75 -9.11
N SER A 237 18.78 -3.22 -9.16
CA SER A 237 19.94 -3.81 -8.47
C SER A 237 19.87 -3.69 -6.94
N GLN A 238 19.01 -2.81 -6.41
CA GLN A 238 18.81 -2.62 -4.98
C GLN A 238 17.75 -3.58 -4.42
N PHE A 239 16.99 -4.26 -5.28
CA PHE A 239 16.04 -5.29 -4.87
C PHE A 239 16.78 -6.57 -4.42
N THR A 240 17.18 -6.54 -3.15
CA THR A 240 18.01 -7.55 -2.49
C THR A 240 17.47 -8.99 -2.61
N PRO A 241 16.15 -9.27 -2.51
CA PRO A 241 15.65 -10.64 -2.62
C PRO A 241 15.99 -11.34 -3.94
N ALA A 242 16.04 -10.60 -5.06
CA ALA A 242 16.43 -11.21 -6.34
C ALA A 242 17.90 -11.60 -6.37
N ARG A 243 18.78 -10.78 -5.77
CA ARG A 243 20.21 -11.09 -5.63
C ARG A 243 20.44 -12.30 -4.74
N GLU A 244 19.84 -12.30 -3.55
CA GLU A 244 19.95 -13.41 -2.60
C GLU A 244 19.48 -14.73 -3.23
N ALA A 245 18.34 -14.71 -3.94
CA ALA A 245 17.86 -15.88 -4.65
C ALA A 245 18.84 -16.31 -5.77
N LEU A 246 19.49 -15.40 -6.49
CA LEU A 246 20.50 -15.78 -7.50
C LEU A 246 21.73 -16.44 -6.87
N ASP A 247 22.13 -15.97 -5.69
CA ASP A 247 23.28 -16.51 -4.95
C ASP A 247 22.96 -17.87 -4.30
N ASP A 248 21.72 -18.08 -3.86
CA ASP A 248 21.25 -19.32 -3.23
C ASP A 248 19.98 -19.87 -3.91
N GLN A 249 20.17 -20.97 -4.65
CA GLN A 249 19.10 -21.67 -5.36
C GLN A 249 18.13 -22.43 -4.44
N THR A 250 18.49 -22.63 -3.16
CA THR A 250 17.63 -23.31 -2.19
C THR A 250 16.56 -22.38 -1.62
N ILE A 251 16.71 -21.06 -1.79
CA ILE A 251 15.71 -20.08 -1.39
C ILE A 251 14.40 -20.31 -2.14
N ARG A 252 13.31 -20.46 -1.38
CA ARG A 252 11.94 -20.68 -1.83
C ARG A 252 10.99 -19.82 -1.01
N LEU A 253 9.77 -19.62 -1.54
CA LEU A 253 8.71 -18.95 -0.77
C LEU A 253 8.32 -19.79 0.45
N VAL A 254 8.16 -19.12 1.59
CA VAL A 254 7.49 -19.67 2.76
C VAL A 254 6.00 -19.69 2.46
N LEU A 255 5.42 -20.90 2.45
CA LEU A 255 4.02 -21.11 2.14
C LEU A 255 3.16 -21.06 3.40
N THR A 256 1.91 -20.67 3.25
CA THR A 256 0.87 -20.75 4.28
C THR A 256 -0.42 -21.28 3.68
N SER A 257 -1.40 -21.62 4.51
CA SER A 257 -2.76 -21.97 4.07
C SER A 257 -3.79 -20.95 4.57
N PRO A 258 -4.99 -20.89 3.97
CA PRO A 258 -6.10 -20.07 4.48
C PRO A 258 -6.43 -20.38 5.94
N GLU A 259 -6.45 -21.67 6.31
CA GLU A 259 -6.78 -22.11 7.68
C GLU A 259 -5.73 -21.66 8.70
N ALA A 260 -4.45 -21.61 8.32
CA ALA A 260 -3.38 -21.07 9.16
C ALA A 260 -3.48 -19.55 9.34
N ILE A 261 -4.00 -18.83 8.34
CA ILE A 261 -4.24 -17.39 8.44
C ILE A 261 -5.43 -17.11 9.36
N GLU A 262 -6.51 -17.88 9.23
CA GLU A 262 -7.71 -17.75 10.06
C GLU A 262 -7.48 -18.13 11.53
N SER A 263 -6.52 -19.01 11.82
CA SER A 263 -6.19 -19.43 13.18
C SER A 263 -5.34 -18.42 13.97
N ARG A 264 -4.90 -17.31 13.34
CA ARG A 264 -4.11 -16.26 14.00
C ARG A 264 -4.80 -15.70 15.23
N THR A 265 -4.06 -15.59 16.32
CA THR A 265 -4.55 -14.94 17.55
C THR A 265 -4.60 -13.43 17.42
N ASN A 266 -3.74 -12.85 16.58
CA ASN A 266 -3.81 -11.47 16.13
C ASN A 266 -3.91 -11.44 14.60
N PRO A 267 -5.04 -10.99 14.01
CA PRO A 267 -5.23 -11.02 12.56
C PRO A 267 -4.18 -10.23 11.78
N TRP A 268 -3.55 -9.24 12.40
CA TRP A 268 -2.57 -8.35 11.79
C TRP A 268 -1.13 -8.83 11.90
N ASP A 269 -0.88 -9.86 12.73
CA ASP A 269 0.44 -10.44 12.95
C ASP A 269 0.52 -11.82 12.27
N PRO A 270 1.28 -11.97 11.17
CA PRO A 270 1.42 -13.23 10.46
C PRO A 270 1.96 -14.38 11.30
N ASP A 271 2.76 -14.08 12.33
CA ASP A 271 3.46 -15.07 13.15
C ASP A 271 2.65 -15.46 14.40
N SER A 272 1.47 -14.87 14.60
CA SER A 272 0.57 -15.14 15.72
C SER A 272 -0.31 -16.39 15.55
N ALA A 273 -0.15 -17.11 14.44
CA ALA A 273 -0.81 -18.39 14.22
C ALA A 273 -0.26 -19.44 15.21
N PRO A 274 -1.13 -20.20 15.90
CA PRO A 274 -0.68 -21.27 16.78
C PRO A 274 0.09 -22.32 15.99
N THR A 275 1.15 -22.87 16.60
CA THR A 275 1.87 -24.01 16.01
C THR A 275 0.92 -25.19 15.81
N LYS A 276 1.24 -26.08 14.87
CA LYS A 276 0.42 -27.29 14.62
C LYS A 276 0.15 -28.08 15.90
N GLU A 277 1.17 -28.25 16.72
CA GLU A 277 1.09 -28.95 18.02
C GLU A 277 0.15 -28.24 19.01
N ALA A 278 0.23 -26.91 19.11
CA ALA A 278 -0.66 -26.13 19.98
C ALA A 278 -2.11 -26.16 19.49
N ALA A 279 -2.33 -26.12 18.17
CA ALA A 279 -3.66 -26.22 17.57
C ALA A 279 -4.28 -27.62 17.77
N GLU A 280 -3.49 -28.69 17.66
CA GLU A 280 -3.91 -30.06 17.95
C GLU A 280 -4.24 -30.25 19.44
N ALA A 281 -3.38 -29.77 20.34
CA ALA A 281 -3.63 -29.80 21.78
C ALA A 281 -4.92 -29.04 22.16
N ALA A 282 -5.17 -27.88 21.57
CA ALA A 282 -6.40 -27.12 21.78
C ALA A 282 -7.64 -27.86 21.28
N LYS A 283 -7.56 -28.53 20.11
CA LYS A 283 -8.65 -29.39 19.60
C LYS A 283 -8.93 -30.57 20.52
N HIS A 284 -7.88 -31.26 20.98
CA HIS A 284 -8.01 -32.37 21.94
C HIS A 284 -8.61 -31.92 23.27
N SER A 285 -8.18 -30.76 23.79
CA SER A 285 -8.73 -30.19 25.02
C SER A 285 -10.20 -29.77 24.86
N ALA A 286 -10.58 -29.17 23.73
CA ALA A 286 -11.96 -28.79 23.45
C ALA A 286 -12.86 -30.02 23.28
N GLN A 287 -12.35 -31.10 22.67
CA GLN A 287 -13.07 -32.35 22.50
C GLN A 287 -13.22 -33.10 23.83
N ALA A 288 -12.18 -33.13 24.66
CA ALA A 288 -12.24 -33.66 26.02
C ALA A 288 -13.23 -32.88 26.89
N GLY A 289 -13.27 -31.54 26.78
CA GLY A 289 -14.24 -30.72 27.49
C GLY A 289 -15.70 -30.99 27.09
N LYS A 290 -15.96 -31.31 25.82
CA LYS A 290 -17.29 -31.73 25.35
C LYS A 290 -17.69 -33.11 25.88
N LEU A 291 -16.77 -34.06 25.89
CA LEU A 291 -17.01 -35.43 26.40
C LEU A 291 -17.20 -35.46 27.92
N LEU A 292 -16.63 -34.51 28.66
CA LEU A 292 -16.82 -34.37 30.11
C LEU A 292 -18.11 -33.61 30.49
N ALA A 293 -18.79 -33.01 29.52
CA ALA A 293 -20.05 -32.28 29.70
C ALA A 293 -21.28 -33.10 29.27
N GLU A 294 -21.08 -34.31 28.73
CA GLU A 294 -22.11 -35.34 28.47
C GLU A 294 -22.19 -36.33 29.65
#